data_AF-A0A085LEF3-F1
#
_entry.id   AF-A0A085LEF3-F1
#
_cell.length_a   1.000
_cell.length_b   1.000
_cell.length_c   1.000
_cell.angle_alpha   90.00
_cell.angle_beta   90.00
_cell.angle_gamma   90.00
#
_symmetry.space_group_name_H-M   'P 1'
#
loop_
_entity.id
_entity.type
_entity.pdbx_description
1 polymer ?
#
loop_
_entity_poly.entity_id
_entity_poly.type
_entity_poly.pdbx_seq_one_letter_code
_entity_poly.pdbx_strand_id
1 'polypeptide(L)'
;MRRGRVVPVAVVPRSRVLVAAGLAAAALAALLVAVGPYPVSLIGMPGDAMSNLGPPTAPVVLHAVALVALALAARGPLVRWADGRGRSVVRGLARRSMTVYLWHLTAMVVVVGVVLVVLGQELPAVGGADWWASRPVWFGAFALVLVGIARVVGRFEDAPTGRRARQRVGSGTE
;
A
#
# COMPACT_ATOMS: atom_id res chain seq x y z
N MET A 1 -37.35 1.19 -15.67
CA MET A 1 -35.91 1.57 -15.68
C MET A 1 -35.68 2.74 -14.74
N ARG A 2 -35.20 2.49 -13.50
CA ARG A 2 -34.89 3.56 -12.53
C ARG A 2 -33.51 4.14 -12.88
N ARG A 3 -33.46 5.37 -13.42
CA ARG A 3 -32.20 6.13 -13.59
C ARG A 3 -31.51 6.19 -12.23
N GLY A 4 -30.35 5.55 -12.12
CA GLY A 4 -29.50 5.61 -10.93
C GLY A 4 -29.20 7.07 -10.60
N ARG A 5 -29.52 7.47 -9.37
CA ARG A 5 -29.23 8.80 -8.85
C ARG A 5 -27.71 8.97 -8.86
N VAL A 6 -27.19 9.74 -9.81
CA VAL A 6 -25.77 10.07 -9.88
C VAL A 6 -25.47 10.90 -8.64
N VAL A 7 -24.84 10.28 -7.63
CA VAL A 7 -24.40 11.02 -6.44
C VAL A 7 -23.38 12.04 -6.94
N PRO A 8 -23.61 13.35 -6.77
CA PRO A 8 -22.64 14.34 -7.20
C PRO A 8 -21.34 14.05 -6.46
N VAL A 9 -20.31 13.67 -7.22
CA VAL A 9 -18.97 13.49 -6.68
C VAL A 9 -18.58 14.86 -6.13
N ALA A 10 -18.42 14.94 -4.81
CA ALA A 10 -17.98 16.16 -4.15
C ALA A 10 -16.78 16.73 -4.92
N VAL A 11 -16.85 18.02 -5.25
CA VAL A 11 -15.76 18.69 -5.97
C VAL A 11 -14.51 18.53 -5.11
N VAL A 12 -13.56 17.73 -5.59
CA VAL A 12 -12.29 17.51 -4.90
C VAL A 12 -11.63 18.89 -4.74
N PRO A 13 -11.26 19.30 -3.51
CA PRO A 13 -10.64 20.60 -3.30
C PRO A 13 -9.34 20.70 -4.08
N ARG A 14 -8.90 21.93 -4.38
CA ARG A 14 -7.68 22.18 -5.16
C ARG A 14 -6.50 21.41 -4.56
N SER A 15 -5.62 20.88 -5.41
CA SER A 15 -4.47 20.06 -4.98
C SER A 15 -3.61 20.75 -3.91
N ARG A 16 -3.43 22.07 -3.99
CA ARG A 16 -2.70 22.85 -2.97
C ARG A 16 -3.34 22.76 -1.58
N VAL A 17 -4.68 22.80 -1.51
CA VAL A 17 -5.42 22.68 -0.25
C VAL A 17 -5.26 21.27 0.31
N LEU A 18 -5.33 20.24 -0.53
CA LEU A 18 -5.09 18.86 -0.13
C LEU A 18 -3.66 18.64 0.37
N VAL A 19 -2.66 19.18 -0.32
CA VAL A 19 -1.26 19.10 0.12
C VAL A 19 -1.08 19.82 1.45
N ALA A 20 -1.61 21.03 1.60
CA ALA A 20 -1.54 21.78 2.85
C ALA A 20 -2.22 21.03 4.02
N ALA A 21 -3.42 20.50 3.80
CA ALA A 21 -4.14 19.71 4.80
C ALA A 21 -3.38 18.42 5.17
N GLY A 22 -2.81 17.72 4.18
CA GLY A 22 -2.02 16.52 4.41
C GLY A 22 -0.73 16.78 5.18
N LEU A 23 -0.01 17.86 4.84
CA LEU A 23 1.18 18.29 5.58
C LEU A 23 0.85 18.72 7.00
N ALA A 24 -0.24 19.46 7.20
CA ALA A 24 -0.71 19.86 8.52
C ALA A 24 -1.08 18.64 9.39
N ALA A 25 -1.79 17.66 8.83
CA ALA A 25 -2.14 16.43 9.52
C ALA A 25 -0.89 15.61 9.89
N ALA A 26 0.08 15.49 8.98
CA ALA A 26 1.35 14.81 9.25
C ALA A 26 2.19 15.53 10.32
N ALA A 27 2.26 16.86 10.27
CA ALA A 27 2.95 17.68 11.27
C ALA A 27 2.31 17.55 12.65
N LEU A 28 0.98 17.56 12.73
CA LEU A 28 0.25 17.35 13.97
C LEU A 28 0.47 15.93 14.53
N ALA A 29 0.46 14.91 13.65
CA ALA A 29 0.79 13.54 14.06
C ALA A 29 2.22 13.45 14.64
N ALA A 30 3.19 14.06 13.97
CA ALA A 30 4.58 14.11 14.45
C ALA A 30 4.70 14.86 15.78
N LEU A 31 3.98 15.96 15.96
CA LEU A 31 3.95 16.73 17.20
C LEU A 31 3.37 15.89 18.36
N LEU A 32 2.28 15.17 18.13
CA LEU A 32 1.67 14.30 19.14
C LEU A 32 2.59 13.15 19.57
N VAL A 33 3.39 12.63 18.64
CA VAL A 33 4.42 11.63 18.95
C VAL A 33 5.60 12.25 19.70
N ALA A 34 6.04 13.45 19.30
CA ALA A 34 7.18 14.13 19.93
C ALA A 34 6.90 14.63 21.35
N VAL A 35 5.68 15.10 21.62
CA VAL A 35 5.26 15.62 22.94
C VAL A 35 4.76 14.49 23.86
N GLY A 36 4.43 13.32 23.31
CA GLY A 36 3.88 12.18 24.05
C GLY A 36 2.37 12.33 24.30
N PRO A 37 1.63 11.23 24.62
CA PRO A 37 2.08 9.92 25.11
C PRO A 37 2.20 8.81 24.05
N TYR A 38 2.18 9.15 22.76
CA TYR A 38 2.08 8.16 21.69
C TYR A 38 3.44 7.59 21.28
N PRO A 39 3.55 6.26 21.06
CA PRO A 39 4.79 5.66 20.59
C PRO A 39 5.08 6.06 19.15
N VAL A 40 6.37 6.03 18.79
CA VAL A 40 6.85 6.31 17.42
C VAL A 40 6.35 5.26 16.44
N SER A 41 6.25 4.00 16.87
CA SER A 41 5.73 2.93 16.02
C SER A 41 4.21 3.06 15.86
N LEU A 42 3.75 3.16 14.62
CA LEU A 42 2.32 3.11 14.30
C LEU A 42 1.75 1.69 14.45
N ILE A 43 2.59 0.67 14.61
CA ILE A 43 2.19 -0.73 14.86
C ILE A 43 2.65 -1.10 16.27
N GLY A 44 1.89 -1.94 16.97
CA GLY A 44 2.31 -2.42 18.29
C GLY A 44 3.66 -3.14 18.21
N MET A 45 4.67 -2.62 18.92
CA MET A 45 5.98 -3.24 19.06
C MET A 45 6.16 -3.77 20.48
N PRO A 46 6.92 -4.87 20.67
CA PRO A 46 7.29 -5.32 22.01
C PRO A 46 8.03 -4.22 22.77
N GLY A 47 7.54 -3.84 23.95
CA GLY A 47 8.12 -2.78 24.79
C GLY A 47 7.37 -1.45 24.78
N ASP A 48 6.44 -1.23 23.84
CA ASP A 48 5.59 -0.03 23.86
C ASP A 48 4.44 -0.18 24.86
N ALA A 49 4.17 0.86 25.65
CA ALA A 49 3.11 0.88 26.65
C ALA A 49 1.68 0.79 26.05
N MET A 50 1.53 1.18 24.77
CA MET A 50 0.26 1.13 24.06
C MET A 50 0.50 0.91 22.56
N SER A 51 -0.47 0.30 21.87
CA SER A 51 -0.45 0.17 20.41
C SER A 51 -1.28 1.27 19.77
N ASN A 52 -0.67 2.01 18.85
CA ASN A 52 -1.37 3.02 18.04
C ASN A 52 -2.54 2.44 17.20
N LEU A 53 -2.58 1.10 17.02
CA LEU A 53 -3.65 0.39 16.30
C LEU A 53 -4.66 -0.31 17.20
N GLY A 54 -4.47 -0.30 18.52
CA GLY A 54 -5.31 -1.06 19.45
C GLY A 54 -5.60 -0.30 20.74
N PRO A 55 -6.57 0.63 20.78
CA PRO A 55 -7.44 1.14 19.68
C PRO A 55 -6.76 2.20 18.79
N PRO A 56 -7.31 2.55 17.60
CA PRO A 56 -6.73 3.57 16.70
C PRO A 56 -6.58 4.94 17.39
N THR A 57 -5.33 5.41 17.50
CA THR A 57 -5.00 6.68 18.15
C THR A 57 -5.04 7.87 17.20
N ALA A 58 -5.05 9.09 17.76
CA ALA A 58 -5.05 10.32 16.96
C ALA A 58 -3.88 10.39 15.94
N PRO A 59 -2.63 9.99 16.25
CA PRO A 59 -1.56 9.96 15.25
C PRO A 59 -1.85 9.06 14.05
N VAL A 60 -2.44 7.87 14.24
CA VAL A 60 -2.78 6.97 13.13
C VAL A 60 -3.89 7.56 12.26
N VAL A 61 -4.90 8.18 12.88
CA VAL A 61 -5.99 8.84 12.14
C VAL A 61 -5.45 10.01 11.32
N LEU A 62 -4.60 10.86 11.91
CA LEU A 62 -3.96 11.97 11.22
C LEU A 62 -3.04 11.51 10.10
N HIS A 63 -2.30 10.42 10.31
CA HIS A 63 -1.48 9.79 9.28
C HIS A 63 -2.34 9.28 8.10
N ALA A 64 -3.47 8.63 8.39
CA ALA A 64 -4.41 8.19 7.35
C ALA A 64 -4.98 9.39 6.56
N VAL A 65 -5.35 10.48 7.25
CA VAL A 65 -5.79 11.72 6.60
C VAL A 65 -4.69 12.29 5.70
N ALA A 66 -3.44 12.30 6.17
CA ALA A 66 -2.30 12.76 5.38
C ALA A 66 -2.10 11.93 4.10
N LEU A 67 -2.17 10.59 4.21
CA LEU A 67 -2.06 9.69 3.06
C LEU A 67 -3.22 9.86 2.06
N VAL A 68 -4.45 10.01 2.54
CA VAL A 68 -5.63 10.24 1.68
C VAL A 68 -5.51 11.58 0.96
N ALA A 69 -5.13 12.64 1.68
CA ALA A 69 -4.96 13.96 1.10
C ALA A 69 -3.86 13.97 0.02
N LEU A 70 -2.73 13.30 0.29
CA LEU A 70 -1.65 13.12 -0.67
C LEU A 70 -2.11 12.32 -1.90
N ALA A 71 -2.84 11.21 -1.71
CA ALA A 71 -3.35 10.39 -2.80
C ALA A 71 -4.34 11.17 -3.68
N LEU A 72 -5.23 11.97 -3.09
CA LEU A 72 -6.15 12.83 -3.83
C LEU A 72 -5.42 13.96 -4.56
N ALA A 73 -4.40 14.57 -3.95
CA ALA A 73 -3.58 15.59 -4.60
C ALA A 73 -2.82 15.02 -5.81
N ALA A 74 -2.32 13.79 -5.70
CA ALA A 74 -1.61 13.08 -6.76
C ALA A 74 -2.53 12.39 -7.78
N ARG A 75 -3.85 12.37 -7.57
CA ARG A 75 -4.82 11.65 -8.41
C ARG A 75 -4.69 12.01 -9.89
N GLY A 76 -4.63 13.30 -10.22
CA GLY A 76 -4.53 13.78 -11.60
C GLY A 76 -3.34 13.21 -12.37
N PRO A 77 -2.08 13.42 -11.91
CA PRO A 77 -0.92 12.85 -12.58
C PRO A 77 -0.91 11.31 -12.57
N LEU A 78 -1.35 10.67 -11.48
CA LEU A 78 -1.37 9.20 -11.39
C LEU A 78 -2.34 8.57 -12.39
N VAL A 79 -3.56 9.12 -12.52
CA VAL A 79 -4.54 8.62 -13.50
C VAL A 79 -4.03 8.81 -14.93
N ARG A 80 -3.50 10.00 -15.27
CA ARG A 80 -2.91 10.24 -16.59
C ARG A 80 -1.76 9.28 -16.91
N TRP A 81 -0.92 8.99 -15.92
CA TRP A 81 0.16 8.03 -16.07
C TRP A 81 -0.35 6.60 -16.27
N ALA A 82 -1.33 6.18 -15.46
CA ALA A 82 -1.95 4.87 -15.52
C ALA A 82 -2.71 4.63 -16.84
N ASP A 83 -3.27 5.68 -17.44
CA ASP A 83 -3.92 5.60 -18.75
C ASP A 83 -2.93 5.69 -19.92
N GLY A 84 -1.77 6.30 -19.71
CA GLY A 84 -0.70 6.38 -20.70
C GLY A 84 0.32 5.26 -20.54
N ARG A 85 1.58 5.68 -20.36
CA ARG A 85 2.77 4.81 -20.28
C ARG A 85 2.75 3.77 -19.15
N GLY A 86 1.98 4.01 -18.08
CA GLY A 86 1.87 3.11 -16.93
C GLY A 86 0.84 1.99 -17.10
N ARG A 87 0.05 1.98 -18.19
CA ARG A 87 -1.10 1.08 -18.34
C ARG A 87 -0.76 -0.40 -18.22
N SER A 88 0.35 -0.84 -18.82
CA SER A 88 0.79 -2.24 -18.76
C SER A 88 1.18 -2.64 -17.34
N VAL A 89 1.92 -1.77 -16.65
CA VAL A 89 2.35 -1.94 -15.26
C VAL A 89 1.15 -2.04 -14.33
N VAL A 90 0.22 -1.08 -14.42
CA VAL A 90 -0.99 -1.06 -13.60
C VAL A 90 -1.85 -2.31 -13.83
N ARG A 91 -2.04 -2.74 -15.09
CA ARG A 91 -2.77 -3.98 -15.40
C ARG A 91 -2.08 -5.22 -14.84
N GLY A 92 -0.76 -5.30 -14.95
CA GLY A 92 0.02 -6.41 -14.40
C GLY A 92 -0.09 -6.50 -12.87
N LEU A 93 0.05 -5.36 -12.20
CA LEU A 93 -0.06 -5.28 -10.74
C LEU A 93 -1.48 -5.54 -10.26
N ALA A 94 -2.49 -5.03 -10.97
CA ALA A 94 -3.90 -5.26 -10.63
C ALA A 94 -4.26 -6.76 -10.67
N ARG A 95 -3.79 -7.49 -11.69
CA ARG A 95 -4.00 -8.94 -11.80
C ARG A 95 -3.41 -9.72 -10.63
N ARG A 96 -2.28 -9.26 -10.10
CA ARG A 96 -1.55 -9.93 -9.00
C ARG A 96 -1.73 -9.24 -7.65
N SER A 97 -2.76 -8.39 -7.51
CA SER A 97 -2.95 -7.59 -6.31
C SER A 97 -3.18 -8.46 -5.06
N MET A 98 -3.94 -9.55 -5.20
CA MET A 98 -4.15 -10.52 -4.12
C MET A 98 -2.86 -11.26 -3.75
N THR A 99 -2.11 -11.76 -4.73
CA THR A 99 -0.80 -12.37 -4.48
C THR A 99 0.16 -11.38 -3.79
N VAL A 100 0.26 -10.14 -4.26
CA VAL A 100 1.10 -9.12 -3.61
C VAL A 100 0.65 -8.88 -2.16
N TYR A 101 -0.65 -8.73 -1.93
CA TYR A 101 -1.21 -8.55 -0.59
C TYR A 101 -0.87 -9.71 0.35
N LEU A 102 -1.02 -10.96 -0.11
CA LEU A 102 -0.76 -12.14 0.72
C LEU A 102 0.74 -12.36 0.99
N TRP A 103 1.61 -12.08 0.02
CA TRP A 103 3.00 -12.53 0.06
C TRP A 103 4.01 -11.43 0.37
N HIS A 104 3.63 -10.14 0.39
CA HIS A 104 4.60 -9.05 0.65
C HIS A 104 5.25 -9.12 2.03
N LEU A 105 4.49 -9.46 3.09
CA LEU A 105 5.05 -9.65 4.43
C LEU A 105 5.97 -10.86 4.49
N THR A 106 5.62 -11.96 3.82
CA THR A 106 6.50 -13.13 3.71
C THR A 106 7.80 -12.79 3.00
N ALA A 107 7.75 -12.05 1.89
CA ALA A 107 8.94 -11.59 1.18
C ALA A 107 9.82 -10.72 2.08
N MET A 108 9.22 -9.83 2.87
CA MET A 108 9.92 -9.02 3.86
C MET A 108 10.61 -9.90 4.92
N VAL A 109 9.89 -10.85 5.51
CA VAL A 109 10.42 -11.77 6.54
C VAL A 109 11.56 -12.62 6.00
N VAL A 110 11.46 -13.12 4.76
CA VAL A 110 12.54 -13.90 4.13
C VAL A 110 13.81 -13.06 4.00
N VAL A 111 13.72 -11.85 3.45
CA VAL A 111 14.89 -10.99 3.28
C VAL A 111 15.47 -10.58 4.63
N VAL A 112 14.64 -10.16 5.58
CA VAL A 112 15.09 -9.80 6.94
C VAL A 112 15.74 -11.01 7.63
N GLY A 113 15.13 -12.19 7.55
CA GLY A 113 15.66 -13.41 8.12
C GLY A 113 17.00 -13.82 7.51
N VAL A 114 17.17 -13.70 6.19
CA VAL A 114 18.45 -13.95 5.52
C VAL A 114 19.52 -12.99 6.02
N VAL A 115 19.23 -11.69 6.07
CA VAL A 115 20.20 -10.68 6.52
C VAL A 115 20.61 -10.89 7.99
N LEU A 116 19.64 -11.15 8.86
CA LEU A 116 19.89 -11.24 10.30
C LEU A 116 20.44 -12.60 10.74
N VAL A 117 19.95 -13.70 10.17
CA VAL A 117 20.28 -15.07 10.63
C VAL A 117 21.38 -15.69 9.79
N VAL A 118 21.35 -15.51 8.47
CA VAL A 118 22.31 -16.18 7.57
C VAL A 118 23.58 -15.34 7.41
N LEU A 119 23.43 -14.05 7.16
CA LEU A 119 24.58 -13.15 7.03
C LEU A 119 25.06 -12.64 8.40
N GLY A 120 24.19 -12.65 9.42
CA GLY A 120 24.56 -12.20 10.77
C GLY A 120 24.86 -10.71 10.84
N GLN A 121 24.17 -9.87 10.08
CA GLN A 121 24.49 -8.44 10.00
C GLN A 121 23.67 -7.62 10.98
N GLU A 122 24.36 -6.73 11.68
CA GLU A 122 23.70 -5.76 12.56
C GLU A 122 22.96 -4.71 11.74
N LEU A 123 21.76 -4.36 12.20
CA LEU A 123 20.97 -3.32 11.59
C LEU A 123 21.58 -1.96 11.93
N PRO A 124 21.73 -1.05 10.95
CA PRO A 124 22.20 0.30 11.22
C PRO A 124 21.25 1.02 12.19
N ALA A 125 21.82 1.90 13.02
CA ALA A 125 21.07 2.68 13.99
C ALA A 125 19.92 3.45 13.31
N VAL A 126 18.73 3.38 13.90
CA VAL A 126 17.51 3.97 13.34
C VAL A 126 17.70 5.48 13.17
N GLY A 127 17.38 6.01 11.99
CA GLY A 127 17.46 7.44 11.69
C GLY A 127 18.85 7.95 11.27
N GLY A 128 19.89 7.10 11.28
CA GLY A 128 21.21 7.45 10.78
C GLY A 128 21.29 7.57 9.24
N ALA A 129 22.39 8.14 8.73
CA ALA A 129 22.64 8.24 7.29
C ALA A 129 22.73 6.86 6.62
N ASP A 130 23.44 5.91 7.26
CA ASP A 130 23.57 4.54 6.77
C ASP A 130 22.23 3.81 6.73
N TRP A 131 21.35 4.09 7.70
CA TRP A 131 20.00 3.55 7.73
C TRP A 131 19.19 4.02 6.52
N TRP A 132 19.23 5.30 6.18
CA TRP A 132 18.57 5.83 4.98
C TRP A 132 19.20 5.31 3.70
N ALA A 133 20.53 5.23 3.63
CA ALA A 133 21.26 4.70 2.48
C ALA A 133 20.94 3.22 2.22
N SER A 134 20.64 2.45 3.27
CA SER A 134 20.26 1.04 3.12
C SER A 134 18.85 0.83 2.56
N ARG A 135 17.92 1.81 2.71
CA ARG A 135 16.50 1.63 2.37
C ARG A 135 16.25 1.25 0.89
N PRO A 136 16.88 1.89 -0.11
CA PRO A 136 16.73 1.47 -1.50
C PRO A 136 17.12 0.01 -1.73
N VAL A 137 18.19 -0.47 -1.08
CA VAL A 137 18.65 -1.85 -1.16
C VAL A 137 17.62 -2.81 -0.56
N TRP A 138 17.12 -2.49 0.64
CA TRP A 138 16.06 -3.27 1.30
C TRP A 138 14.79 -3.36 0.44
N PHE A 139 14.28 -2.22 -0.06
CA PHE A 139 13.09 -2.22 -0.91
C PHE A 139 13.31 -2.98 -2.23
N GLY A 140 14.49 -2.86 -2.82
CA GLY A 140 14.87 -3.63 -4.00
C GLY A 140 14.88 -5.14 -3.73
N ALA A 141 15.45 -5.57 -2.61
CA ALA A 141 15.48 -6.97 -2.20
C ALA A 141 14.07 -7.53 -1.92
N PHE A 142 13.24 -6.79 -1.19
CA PHE A 142 11.84 -7.17 -0.95
C PHE A 142 11.07 -7.30 -2.26
N ALA A 143 11.22 -6.34 -3.17
CA ALA A 143 10.57 -6.37 -4.47
C ALA A 143 11.05 -7.56 -5.32
N LEU A 144 12.35 -7.88 -5.30
CA LEU A 144 12.92 -9.00 -6.03
C LEU A 144 12.33 -10.34 -5.56
N VAL A 145 12.34 -10.57 -4.24
CA VAL A 145 11.79 -11.80 -3.65
C VAL A 145 10.28 -11.88 -3.90
N LEU A 146 9.55 -10.79 -3.72
CA LEU A 146 8.11 -10.75 -3.98
C LEU A 146 7.78 -11.03 -5.45
N VAL A 147 8.55 -10.49 -6.39
CA VAL A 147 8.40 -10.79 -7.82
C VAL A 147 8.68 -12.27 -8.11
N GLY A 148 9.69 -12.86 -7.45
CA GLY A 148 9.96 -14.29 -7.52
C GLY A 148 8.77 -15.13 -7.05
N ILE A 149 8.28 -14.86 -5.83
CA ILE A 149 7.10 -15.53 -5.26
C ILE A 149 5.89 -15.35 -6.17
N ALA A 150 5.63 -14.12 -6.65
CA ALA A 150 4.49 -13.82 -7.50
C ALA A 150 4.57 -14.51 -8.87
N ARG A 151 5.76 -14.85 -9.38
CA ARG A 151 5.89 -15.69 -10.59
C ARG A 151 5.61 -17.15 -10.32
N VAL A 152 6.03 -17.66 -9.17
CA VAL A 152 5.79 -19.07 -8.77
C VAL A 152 4.33 -19.32 -8.42
N VAL A 153 3.69 -18.37 -7.73
CA VAL A 153 2.29 -18.47 -7.27
C VAL A 153 1.32 -17.96 -8.32
N GLY A 154 1.68 -16.92 -9.08
CA GLY A 154 0.81 -16.34 -10.11
C GLY A 154 0.39 -17.33 -11.20
N ARG A 155 1.16 -18.41 -11.41
CA ARG A 155 0.75 -19.52 -12.29
C ARG A 155 -0.61 -20.14 -11.92
N PHE A 156 -0.97 -20.07 -10.65
CA PHE A 156 -2.25 -20.59 -10.13
C PHE A 156 -3.39 -19.58 -10.30
N GLU A 157 -3.07 -18.28 -10.34
CA GLU A 157 -4.05 -17.22 -10.65
C GLU A 157 -4.32 -17.13 -12.16
N ASP A 158 -3.32 -17.44 -12.99
CA ASP A 158 -3.42 -17.49 -14.45
C ASP A 158 -4.02 -18.82 -14.97
N ALA A 159 -4.27 -19.78 -14.08
CA ALA A 159 -4.90 -21.05 -14.44
C ALA A 159 -6.28 -20.76 -15.05
N PRO A 160 -6.58 -21.25 -16.27
CA PRO A 160 -7.87 -21.01 -16.88
C PRO A 160 -8.93 -21.50 -15.90
N THR A 161 -9.85 -20.62 -15.51
CA THR A 161 -11.13 -21.03 -14.95
C THR A 161 -11.84 -21.84 -16.03
N GLY A 162 -11.49 -23.12 -16.10
CA GLY A 162 -11.92 -24.08 -17.08
C GLY A 162 -13.39 -24.44 -16.88
N ARG A 163 -14.29 -23.59 -17.38
CA ARG A 163 -15.64 -23.91 -17.85
C ARG A 163 -16.24 -22.59 -18.35
N ARG A 164 -16.40 -22.34 -19.66
CA ARG A 164 -17.37 -23.07 -20.51
C ARG A 164 -18.63 -23.48 -19.73
N ALA A 165 -19.30 -22.54 -19.09
CA ALA A 165 -20.76 -22.54 -19.08
C ALA A 165 -21.18 -21.57 -20.19
N ARG A 166 -21.20 -21.93 -21.48
CA ARG A 166 -22.18 -22.88 -22.07
C ARG A 166 -23.63 -22.60 -21.64
N GLN A 167 -23.97 -21.35 -21.35
CA GLN A 167 -25.31 -20.81 -21.46
C GLN A 167 -25.21 -19.56 -22.38
N ARG A 168 -25.45 -19.54 -23.70
CA ARG A 168 -26.14 -20.47 -24.61
C ARG A 168 -27.37 -21.16 -24.00
N VAL A 169 -28.10 -20.44 -23.14
CA VAL A 169 -29.47 -20.77 -22.78
C VAL A 169 -30.29 -19.53 -23.11
N GLY A 170 -31.05 -19.61 -24.20
CA GLY A 170 -32.18 -18.73 -24.46
C GLY A 170 -31.93 -17.48 -25.29
N SER A 171 -31.35 -17.61 -26.49
CA SER A 171 -31.85 -16.79 -27.60
C SER A 171 -33.26 -17.29 -27.94
N GLY A 172 -34.24 -16.94 -27.11
CA GLY A 172 -35.65 -17.18 -27.34
C GLY A 172 -36.25 -15.98 -28.04
N THR A 173 -36.05 -15.92 -29.36
CA THR A 173 -36.97 -15.21 -30.24
C THR A 173 -38.04 -16.21 -30.63
N GLU A 174 -39.22 -16.05 -30.04
CA GLU A 174 -40.54 -16.37 -30.60
C GLU A 174 -41.61 -15.68 -29.75
#